data_AF-A0AAP0JHS5-F1
#
_entry.id   AF-A0AAP0JHS5-F1
#
_cell.length_a   1.000
_cell.length_b   1.000
_cell.length_c   1.000
_cell.angle_alpha   90.00
_cell.angle_beta   90.00
_cell.angle_gamma   90.00
#
_symmetry.space_group_name_H-M   'P 1'
#
loop_
_entity.id
_entity.type
_entity.pdbx_description
1 polymer ?
#
loop_
_entity_poly.entity_id
_entity_poly.type
_entity_poly.pdbx_seq_one_letter_code
_entity_poly.pdbx_strand_id
1 'polypeptide(L)'
;MRRPNVEYIYKTNFPNFPKGKHYNDAFDMVAEGIFNAESEYWHAQRKLANLTFMSKQFRSLSVKVAQQLVQDSLFPLLDNSAHEEDHDGSILDFEDVFARFAFDSVSTMLFGSNPRSLSSSTTSHHPLAKALDQATEVIFYRHVMPETWWKICRIFKFGKEKEMFKSLKVIDEHMTNYIATKREEILKGVVQQHDVLGLYMTSKELEENKLIPKGDQFLKDSAMSFLFAGKDSIAATLSWFFWLMTENPREEAKILEELKLLYNTKLIMMSNNNNKGRGGVGEGSLGVQAERWIDGESGKLSAVQLSKLFAFNVGPRNCIGREMAFTQLKMDVMDVHNVGEASDGEMGSTEKVGMGTDETESAEKGGMSMDADSADPE
;
A
#
# COMPACT_ATOMS: atom_id res chain seq x y z
N MET A 1 -2.15 -23.44 -13.72
CA MET A 1 -1.35 -24.58 -13.21
C MET A 1 -2.11 -25.28 -12.10
N ARG A 2 -2.17 -26.62 -12.04
CA ARG A 2 -2.89 -27.34 -10.97
C ARG A 2 -2.04 -27.34 -9.67
N ARG A 3 -2.69 -27.33 -8.50
CA ARG A 3 -2.04 -27.30 -7.18
C ARG A 3 -0.89 -28.32 -6.99
N PRO A 4 -1.04 -29.61 -7.33
CA PRO A 4 0.04 -30.57 -7.15
C PRO A 4 1.32 -30.19 -7.91
N ASN A 5 1.18 -29.55 -9.08
CA ASN A 5 2.34 -29.10 -9.86
C ASN A 5 3.03 -27.92 -9.18
N VAL A 6 2.25 -26.98 -8.62
CA VAL A 6 2.80 -25.83 -7.87
C VAL A 6 3.55 -26.34 -6.64
N GLU A 7 2.95 -27.22 -5.84
CA GLU A 7 3.59 -27.80 -4.67
C GLU A 7 4.83 -28.63 -5.04
N TYR A 8 4.78 -29.38 -6.14
CA TYR A 8 5.95 -30.13 -6.62
C TYR A 8 7.12 -29.20 -6.97
N ILE A 9 6.89 -28.17 -7.78
CA ILE A 9 7.93 -27.23 -8.22
C ILE A 9 8.46 -26.39 -7.06
N TYR A 10 7.57 -25.79 -6.28
CA TYR A 10 7.94 -24.78 -5.30
C TYR A 10 8.19 -25.32 -3.90
N LYS A 11 7.83 -26.57 -3.58
CA LYS A 11 8.00 -27.14 -2.24
C LYS A 11 8.74 -28.47 -2.25
N THR A 12 8.23 -29.47 -2.97
CA THR A 12 8.72 -30.85 -2.85
C THR A 12 10.03 -31.09 -3.61
N ASN A 13 10.19 -30.50 -4.80
CA ASN A 13 11.34 -30.70 -5.67
C ASN A 13 12.09 -29.38 -5.94
N PHE A 14 12.02 -28.45 -4.99
CA PHE A 14 12.53 -27.07 -5.12
C PHE A 14 13.98 -26.94 -5.62
N PRO A 15 14.97 -27.72 -5.12
CA PRO A 15 16.36 -27.60 -5.57
C PRO A 15 16.57 -27.87 -7.06
N ASN A 16 15.65 -28.60 -7.71
CA ASN A 16 15.72 -28.94 -9.13
C ASN A 16 15.08 -27.88 -10.05
N PHE A 17 14.58 -26.76 -9.51
CA PHE A 17 14.00 -25.64 -10.27
C PHE A 17 14.70 -24.29 -10.00
N PRO A 18 16.01 -24.16 -10.32
CA PRO A 18 16.71 -22.88 -10.26
C PRO A 18 16.15 -21.91 -11.30
N LYS A 19 16.29 -20.60 -11.11
CA LYS A 19 15.84 -19.59 -12.09
C LYS A 19 16.72 -19.58 -13.35
N GLY A 20 18.02 -19.82 -13.17
CA GLY A 20 19.00 -19.93 -14.25
C GLY A 20 19.44 -18.60 -14.85
N LYS A 21 20.48 -18.67 -15.69
CA LYS A 21 21.15 -17.47 -16.24
C LYS A 21 20.23 -16.56 -17.06
N HIS A 22 19.32 -17.14 -17.85
CA HIS A 22 18.39 -16.37 -18.67
C HIS A 22 17.51 -15.44 -17.82
N TYR A 23 16.99 -15.94 -16.70
CA TYR A 23 16.21 -15.14 -15.76
C TYR A 23 17.07 -14.02 -15.17
N ASN A 24 18.27 -14.34 -14.68
CA ASN A 24 19.16 -13.35 -14.06
C ASN A 24 19.59 -12.25 -15.06
N ASP A 25 19.88 -12.61 -16.32
CA ASP A 25 20.22 -11.67 -17.38
C ASP A 25 19.05 -10.70 -17.68
N ALA A 26 17.80 -11.21 -17.61
CA ALA A 26 16.59 -10.42 -17.84
C ALA A 26 16.25 -9.49 -16.66
N PHE A 27 16.53 -9.92 -15.43
CA PHE A 27 16.26 -9.22 -14.17
C PHE A 27 17.51 -8.53 -13.59
N ASP A 28 18.40 -8.01 -14.44
CA ASP A 28 19.64 -7.35 -14.00
C ASP A 28 19.43 -6.08 -13.14
N MET A 29 18.23 -5.50 -13.16
CA MET A 29 17.83 -4.38 -12.27
C MET A 29 17.97 -4.70 -10.79
N VAL A 30 17.63 -5.92 -10.38
CA VAL A 30 17.69 -6.34 -8.97
C VAL A 30 19.03 -7.01 -8.63
N ALA A 31 20.01 -6.95 -9.55
CA ALA A 31 21.39 -7.39 -9.39
C ALA A 31 21.50 -8.75 -8.69
N GLU A 32 22.26 -8.86 -7.59
CA GLU A 32 22.41 -10.10 -6.81
C GLU A 32 21.41 -10.19 -5.64
N GLY A 33 20.34 -9.38 -5.69
CA GLY A 33 19.29 -9.35 -4.70
C GLY A 33 18.44 -10.64 -4.67
N ILE A 34 17.50 -10.68 -3.73
CA ILE A 34 16.77 -11.89 -3.33
C ILE A 34 16.00 -12.58 -4.47
N PHE A 35 15.72 -11.86 -5.55
CA PHE A 35 15.08 -12.38 -6.76
C PHE A 35 16.04 -13.14 -7.67
N ASN A 36 17.32 -12.77 -7.75
CA ASN A 36 18.31 -13.42 -8.62
C ASN A 36 19.22 -14.38 -7.85
N ALA A 37 19.38 -14.16 -6.54
CA ALA A 37 20.13 -15.05 -5.67
C ALA A 37 19.55 -16.49 -5.71
N GLU A 38 20.45 -17.46 -5.57
CA GLU A 38 20.13 -18.90 -5.51
C GLU A 38 20.81 -19.57 -4.30
N SER A 39 20.38 -20.80 -4.00
CA SER A 39 21.03 -21.69 -3.03
C SER A 39 21.26 -21.06 -1.65
N GLU A 40 22.40 -21.32 -1.01
CA GLU A 40 22.71 -20.86 0.36
C GLU A 40 22.71 -19.34 0.48
N TYR A 41 23.15 -18.62 -0.55
CA TYR A 41 23.15 -17.16 -0.56
C TYR A 41 21.72 -16.61 -0.49
N TRP A 42 20.81 -17.17 -1.30
CA TRP A 42 19.39 -16.82 -1.25
C TRP A 42 18.75 -17.15 0.11
N HIS A 43 19.08 -18.32 0.68
CA HIS A 43 18.59 -18.69 2.02
C HIS A 43 19.07 -17.70 3.09
N ALA A 44 20.32 -17.27 3.04
CA ALA A 44 20.88 -16.28 3.95
C ALA A 44 20.15 -14.93 3.84
N GLN A 45 19.97 -14.41 2.62
CA GLN A 45 19.21 -13.17 2.39
C GLN A 45 17.77 -13.27 2.92
N ARG A 46 17.08 -14.39 2.64
CA ARG A 46 15.71 -14.62 3.15
C ARG A 46 15.64 -14.71 4.65
N LYS A 47 16.60 -15.35 5.30
CA LYS A 47 16.64 -15.43 6.77
C LYS A 47 16.75 -14.02 7.35
N LEU A 48 17.69 -13.22 6.86
CA LEU A 48 17.88 -11.84 7.30
C LEU A 48 16.61 -11.00 7.07
N ALA A 49 16.04 -11.06 5.86
CA ALA A 49 14.82 -10.30 5.53
C ALA A 49 13.62 -10.70 6.40
N ASN A 50 13.42 -11.99 6.66
CA ASN A 50 12.36 -12.45 7.55
C ASN A 50 12.56 -11.97 8.99
N LEU A 51 13.79 -12.03 9.51
CA LEU A 51 14.09 -11.52 10.86
C LEU A 51 13.76 -10.02 10.98
N THR A 52 14.12 -9.25 9.96
CA THR A 52 13.80 -7.82 9.89
C THR A 52 12.29 -7.59 9.83
N PHE A 53 11.57 -8.24 8.91
CA PHE A 53 10.13 -7.99 8.71
C PHE A 53 9.25 -8.50 9.86
N MET A 54 9.69 -9.53 10.59
CA MET A 54 8.98 -10.05 11.76
C MET A 54 9.32 -9.29 13.05
N SER A 55 10.37 -8.46 13.03
CA SER A 55 10.76 -7.66 14.20
C SER A 55 9.61 -6.76 14.68
N LYS A 56 9.55 -6.52 15.99
CA LYS A 56 8.54 -5.64 16.59
C LYS A 56 8.73 -4.21 16.09
N GLN A 57 9.98 -3.80 15.94
CA GLN A 57 10.43 -2.50 15.43
C GLN A 57 9.83 -2.21 14.06
N PHE A 58 10.10 -3.10 13.10
CA PHE A 58 9.65 -2.93 11.72
C PHE A 58 8.12 -2.98 11.62
N ARG A 59 7.46 -3.94 12.29
CA ARG A 59 5.98 -4.02 12.26
C ARG A 59 5.32 -2.77 12.84
N SER A 60 5.89 -2.19 13.89
CA SER A 60 5.41 -0.92 14.44
C SER A 60 5.62 0.24 13.46
N LEU A 61 6.74 0.26 12.74
CA LEU A 61 6.97 1.24 11.68
C LEU A 61 5.95 1.08 10.54
N SER A 62 5.71 -0.13 10.05
CA SER A 62 4.76 -0.38 8.95
C SER A 62 3.35 0.14 9.25
N VAL A 63 2.86 -0.09 10.47
CA VAL A 63 1.55 0.44 10.91
C VAL A 63 1.55 1.97 10.93
N LYS A 64 2.61 2.57 11.49
CA LYS A 64 2.74 4.03 11.58
C LYS A 64 2.80 4.68 10.19
N VAL A 65 3.56 4.10 9.26
CA VAL A 65 3.71 4.62 7.89
C VAL A 65 2.37 4.58 7.15
N ALA A 66 1.63 3.46 7.25
CA ALA A 66 0.29 3.35 6.65
C ALA A 66 -0.65 4.46 7.15
N GLN A 67 -0.75 4.61 8.48
CA GLN A 67 -1.57 5.66 9.10
C GLN A 67 -1.21 7.06 8.63
N GLN A 68 0.09 7.40 8.68
CA GLN A 68 0.56 8.73 8.30
C GLN A 68 0.31 9.03 6.82
N LEU A 69 0.53 8.06 5.92
CA LEU A 69 0.28 8.29 4.49
C LEU A 69 -1.20 8.47 4.17
N VAL A 70 -2.08 7.74 4.86
CA VAL A 70 -3.51 7.96 4.69
C VAL A 70 -3.90 9.36 5.18
N GLN A 71 -3.52 9.72 6.40
CA GLN A 71 -3.93 10.98 7.04
C GLN A 71 -3.29 12.21 6.39
N ASP A 72 -1.99 12.16 6.10
CA ASP A 72 -1.23 13.33 5.66
C ASP A 72 -1.21 13.49 4.14
N SER A 73 -1.68 12.50 3.37
CA SER A 73 -1.53 12.52 1.90
C SER A 73 -2.74 11.98 1.13
N LEU A 74 -3.16 10.73 1.37
CA LEU A 74 -4.25 10.14 0.58
C LEU A 74 -5.58 10.83 0.86
N PHE A 75 -5.96 11.00 2.13
CA PHE A 75 -7.22 11.63 2.48
C PHE A 75 -7.29 13.09 2.01
N PRO A 76 -6.29 13.96 2.28
CA PRO A 76 -6.30 15.32 1.75
C PRO A 76 -6.41 15.38 0.22
N LEU A 77 -5.79 14.43 -0.51
CA LEU A 77 -5.93 14.36 -1.96
C LEU A 77 -7.36 14.02 -2.38
N LEU A 78 -7.99 13.04 -1.74
CA LEU A 78 -9.38 12.65 -2.01
C LEU A 78 -10.36 13.78 -1.65
N ASP A 79 -10.17 14.40 -0.49
CA ASP A 79 -11.00 15.47 0.05
C ASP A 79 -10.96 16.73 -0.83
N ASN A 80 -9.76 17.19 -1.20
CA ASN A 80 -9.60 18.32 -2.12
C ASN A 80 -10.26 18.04 -3.48
N SER A 81 -10.11 16.81 -3.99
CA SER A 81 -10.70 16.42 -5.28
C SER A 81 -12.23 16.35 -5.24
N ALA A 82 -12.81 16.05 -4.07
CA ALA A 82 -14.25 16.02 -3.86
C ALA A 82 -14.86 17.44 -3.69
N HIS A 83 -14.07 18.40 -3.21
CA HIS A 83 -14.51 19.77 -2.91
C HIS A 83 -14.18 20.82 -3.98
N GLU A 84 -13.44 20.47 -5.04
CA GLU A 84 -13.21 21.37 -6.18
C GLU A 84 -14.53 21.56 -7.00
N GLU A 85 -15.20 22.69 -6.79
CA GLU A 85 -16.47 23.07 -7.44
C GLU A 85 -16.33 23.56 -8.90
N ASP A 86 -15.10 23.80 -9.40
CA ASP A 86 -14.87 24.40 -10.72
C ASP A 86 -14.38 23.37 -11.77
N HIS A 87 -15.30 23.02 -12.67
CA HIS A 87 -15.13 22.36 -13.98
C HIS A 87 -14.79 20.86 -14.02
N ASP A 88 -15.81 20.06 -14.34
CA ASP A 88 -15.74 18.65 -14.79
C ASP A 88 -15.03 17.74 -13.77
N GLY A 89 -15.79 17.32 -12.74
CA GLY A 89 -15.34 16.63 -11.53
C GLY A 89 -14.02 15.90 -11.68
N SER A 90 -13.01 16.33 -10.92
CA SER A 90 -11.63 15.88 -11.05
C SER A 90 -11.56 14.34 -11.13
N ILE A 91 -11.32 13.82 -12.33
CA ILE A 91 -11.21 12.38 -12.55
C ILE A 91 -9.91 11.93 -11.91
N LEU A 92 -10.01 11.27 -10.75
CA LEU A 92 -8.87 10.65 -10.11
C LEU A 92 -8.58 9.29 -10.72
N ASP A 93 -7.40 9.16 -11.32
CA ASP A 93 -6.86 7.86 -11.70
C ASP A 93 -6.33 7.13 -10.45
N PHE A 94 -7.12 6.18 -9.94
CA PHE A 94 -6.76 5.38 -8.77
C PHE A 94 -5.57 4.45 -9.03
N GLU A 95 -5.25 4.11 -10.29
CA GLU A 95 -4.01 3.38 -10.60
C GLU A 95 -2.80 4.26 -10.27
N ASP A 96 -2.79 5.49 -10.76
CA ASP A 96 -1.72 6.45 -10.50
C ASP A 96 -1.64 6.87 -9.02
N VAL A 97 -2.78 7.15 -8.39
CA VAL A 97 -2.83 7.49 -6.95
C VAL A 97 -2.24 6.37 -6.10
N PHE A 98 -2.64 5.11 -6.31
CA PHE A 98 -2.12 4.00 -5.52
C PHE A 98 -0.70 3.59 -5.91
N ALA A 99 -0.25 3.85 -7.15
CA ALA A 99 1.15 3.72 -7.52
C ALA A 99 2.05 4.70 -6.74
N ARG A 100 1.64 5.97 -6.62
CA ARG A 100 2.35 6.99 -5.83
C ARG A 100 2.29 6.69 -4.33
N PHE A 101 1.12 6.29 -3.82
CA PHE A 101 0.96 5.86 -2.42
C PHE A 101 1.87 4.68 -2.08
N ALA A 102 1.87 3.63 -2.90
CA ALA A 102 2.70 2.44 -2.67
C ALA A 102 4.20 2.77 -2.75
N PHE A 103 4.60 3.65 -3.67
CA PHE A 103 5.98 4.12 -3.76
C PHE A 103 6.40 4.87 -2.49
N ASP A 104 5.58 5.79 -1.98
CA ASP A 104 5.86 6.53 -0.76
C ASP A 104 5.90 5.61 0.47
N SER A 105 4.96 4.67 0.58
CA SER A 105 4.90 3.67 1.67
C SER A 105 6.15 2.80 1.71
N VAL A 106 6.48 2.16 0.57
CA VAL A 106 7.62 1.26 0.51
C VAL A 106 8.94 2.01 0.67
N SER A 107 9.07 3.19 0.06
CA SER A 107 10.27 4.02 0.25
C SER A 107 10.45 4.45 1.71
N THR A 108 9.37 4.83 2.40
CA THR A 108 9.45 5.21 3.81
C THR A 108 9.83 4.02 4.69
N MET A 109 9.28 2.84 4.46
CA MET A 109 9.66 1.64 5.23
C MET A 109 11.09 1.17 4.95
N LEU A 110 11.61 1.40 3.74
CA LEU A 110 12.96 0.96 3.35
C LEU A 110 14.04 1.94 3.78
N PHE A 111 13.82 3.23 3.55
CA PHE A 111 14.81 4.28 3.70
C PHE A 111 14.57 5.19 4.91
N GLY A 112 13.42 5.07 5.56
CA GLY A 112 13.02 5.93 6.68
C GLY A 112 12.64 7.36 6.26
N SER A 113 12.51 7.63 4.96
CA SER A 113 12.20 8.95 4.41
C SER A 113 11.11 8.85 3.36
N ASN A 114 10.10 9.71 3.46
CA ASN A 114 8.98 9.78 2.53
C ASN A 114 9.36 10.68 1.33
N PRO A 115 9.38 10.14 0.09
CA PRO A 115 9.61 10.91 -1.14
C PRO A 115 8.52 11.96 -1.44
N ARG A 116 7.33 11.82 -0.85
CA ARG A 116 6.15 12.67 -1.06
C ARG A 116 5.70 12.71 -2.52
N SER A 117 5.78 11.58 -3.21
CA SER A 117 5.31 11.44 -4.57
C SER A 117 3.79 11.62 -4.69
N LEU A 118 3.02 11.25 -3.66
CA LEU A 118 1.56 11.38 -3.65
C LEU A 118 1.12 12.84 -3.44
N SER A 119 1.76 13.56 -2.52
CA SER A 119 1.40 14.93 -2.14
C SER A 119 1.91 16.01 -3.11
N SER A 120 2.75 15.65 -4.10
CA SER A 120 3.24 16.58 -5.11
C SER A 120 2.07 17.09 -5.96
N SER A 121 1.79 18.40 -5.91
CA SER A 121 0.80 19.07 -6.76
C SER A 121 1.09 18.98 -8.26
N THR A 122 2.29 18.51 -8.62
CA THR A 122 2.66 18.18 -9.99
C THR A 122 2.53 16.66 -10.18
N THR A 123 1.77 16.22 -11.19
CA THR A 123 1.67 14.81 -11.67
C THR A 123 3.03 14.23 -12.13
N SER A 124 4.13 14.95 -11.96
CA SER A 124 5.46 14.45 -12.24
C SER A 124 5.84 13.39 -11.21
N HIS A 125 5.81 12.13 -11.62
CA HIS A 125 6.34 11.03 -10.83
C HIS A 125 7.75 11.31 -10.34
N HIS A 126 8.02 10.93 -9.08
CA HIS A 126 9.36 10.97 -8.51
C HIS A 126 10.38 10.29 -9.46
N PRO A 127 11.57 10.87 -9.72
CA PRO A 127 12.51 10.35 -10.71
C PRO A 127 12.87 8.87 -10.52
N LEU A 128 13.03 8.43 -9.27
CA LEU A 128 13.24 7.01 -8.96
C LEU A 128 12.03 6.14 -9.33
N ALA A 129 10.80 6.57 -9.02
CA ALA A 129 9.59 5.81 -9.37
C ALA A 129 9.48 5.63 -10.89
N LYS A 130 9.68 6.73 -11.64
CA LYS A 130 9.70 6.70 -13.11
C LYS A 130 10.80 5.79 -13.67
N ALA A 131 12.01 5.84 -13.10
CA ALA A 131 13.11 4.98 -13.54
C ALA A 131 12.79 3.50 -13.29
N LEU A 132 12.14 3.17 -12.19
CA LEU A 132 11.67 1.81 -11.88
C LEU A 132 10.63 1.34 -12.90
N ASP A 133 9.62 2.15 -13.20
CA ASP A 133 8.56 1.80 -14.16
C ASP A 133 9.15 1.53 -15.55
N GLN A 134 10.06 2.41 -16.00
CA GLN A 134 10.78 2.24 -17.27
C GLN A 134 11.64 0.97 -17.26
N ALA A 135 12.35 0.67 -16.17
CA ALA A 135 13.16 -0.53 -16.08
C ALA A 135 12.29 -1.80 -16.09
N THR A 136 11.17 -1.82 -15.38
CA THR A 136 10.19 -2.92 -15.40
C THR A 136 9.59 -3.13 -16.80
N GLU A 137 9.30 -2.05 -17.52
CA GLU A 137 8.82 -2.13 -18.92
C GLU A 137 9.88 -2.81 -19.82
N VAL A 138 11.17 -2.47 -19.65
CA VAL A 138 12.25 -3.11 -20.40
C VAL A 138 12.40 -4.59 -20.01
N ILE A 139 12.23 -4.94 -18.73
CA ILE A 139 12.21 -6.34 -18.30
C ILE A 139 11.09 -7.10 -19.02
N PHE A 140 9.88 -6.54 -19.09
CA PHE A 140 8.78 -7.16 -19.84
C PHE A 140 9.11 -7.31 -21.33
N TYR A 141 9.69 -6.27 -21.95
CA TYR A 141 10.14 -6.33 -23.34
C TYR A 141 11.12 -7.49 -23.61
N ARG A 142 12.06 -7.75 -22.69
CA ARG A 142 13.02 -8.87 -22.80
C ARG A 142 12.37 -10.26 -22.77
N HIS A 143 11.18 -10.40 -22.19
CA HIS A 143 10.44 -11.67 -22.16
C HIS A 143 9.65 -11.94 -23.43
N VAL A 144 9.25 -10.88 -24.15
CA VAL A 144 8.49 -10.99 -25.41
C VAL A 144 9.42 -11.06 -26.62
N MET A 145 10.58 -10.41 -26.56
CA MET A 145 11.53 -10.37 -27.66
C MET A 145 12.53 -11.53 -27.65
N PRO A 146 12.98 -12.01 -28.83
CA PRO A 146 14.04 -13.01 -28.90
C PRO A 146 15.30 -12.59 -28.14
N GLU A 147 15.89 -13.53 -27.40
CA GLU A 147 17.04 -13.26 -26.52
C GLU A 147 18.21 -12.61 -27.26
N THR A 148 18.54 -13.13 -28.45
CA THR A 148 19.62 -12.60 -29.29
C THR A 148 19.38 -11.14 -29.67
N TRP A 149 18.12 -10.76 -29.93
CA TRP A 149 17.78 -9.41 -30.36
C TRP A 149 18.01 -8.38 -29.26
N TRP A 150 17.40 -8.57 -28.08
CA TRP A 150 17.56 -7.59 -27.01
C TRP A 150 19.01 -7.56 -26.49
N LYS A 151 19.75 -8.68 -26.53
CA LYS A 151 21.20 -8.69 -26.20
C LYS A 151 22.02 -7.84 -27.17
N ILE A 152 21.71 -7.87 -28.47
CA ILE A 152 22.33 -6.97 -29.46
C ILE A 152 22.00 -5.51 -29.13
N CYS A 153 20.73 -5.20 -28.85
CA CYS A 153 20.31 -3.85 -28.43
C CYS A 153 21.06 -3.38 -27.17
N ARG A 154 21.34 -4.29 -26.23
CA ARG A 154 22.11 -4.02 -25.01
C ARG A 154 23.56 -3.68 -25.32
N ILE A 155 24.22 -4.45 -26.17
CA ILE A 155 25.62 -4.23 -26.56
C ILE A 155 25.79 -2.85 -27.20
N PHE A 156 24.89 -2.48 -28.12
CA PHE A 156 24.96 -1.22 -28.86
C PHE A 156 24.22 -0.05 -28.17
N LYS A 157 23.61 -0.29 -27.00
CA LYS A 157 22.89 0.71 -26.19
C LYS A 157 21.84 1.52 -26.98
N PHE A 158 20.97 0.84 -27.72
CA PHE A 158 19.87 1.48 -28.45
C PHE A 158 18.50 0.83 -28.13
N GLY A 159 17.42 1.50 -28.54
CA GLY A 159 16.05 1.08 -28.24
C GLY A 159 15.77 1.01 -26.74
N LYS A 160 14.95 0.04 -26.33
CA LYS A 160 14.56 -0.20 -24.92
C LYS A 160 15.75 -0.46 -23.99
N GLU A 161 16.84 -1.05 -24.47
CA GLU A 161 18.03 -1.25 -23.63
C GLU A 161 18.75 0.08 -23.31
N LYS A 162 18.66 1.10 -24.18
CA LYS A 162 19.16 2.45 -23.86
C LYS A 162 18.37 3.08 -22.70
N GLU A 163 17.06 2.86 -22.66
CA GLU A 163 16.19 3.30 -21.57
C GLU A 163 16.60 2.60 -20.27
N MET A 164 16.81 1.27 -20.31
CA MET A 164 17.33 0.52 -19.16
C MET A 164 18.63 1.12 -18.60
N PHE A 165 19.62 1.40 -19.45
CA PHE A 165 20.89 1.99 -18.96
C PHE A 165 20.68 3.34 -18.26
N LYS A 166 19.77 4.17 -18.75
CA LYS A 166 19.44 5.45 -18.12
C LYS A 166 18.72 5.23 -16.79
N SER A 167 17.74 4.33 -16.75
CA SER A 167 17.00 4.00 -15.55
C SER A 167 17.90 3.43 -14.46
N LEU A 168 18.78 2.49 -14.80
CA LEU A 168 19.75 1.91 -13.86
C LEU A 168 20.69 2.96 -13.27
N LYS A 169 21.10 3.97 -14.06
CA LYS A 169 21.90 5.09 -13.55
C LYS A 169 21.15 5.91 -12.50
N VAL A 170 19.90 6.26 -12.79
CA VAL A 170 19.04 7.01 -11.84
C VAL A 170 18.79 6.20 -10.57
N ILE A 171 18.53 4.89 -10.70
CA ILE A 171 18.34 3.97 -9.57
C ILE A 171 19.61 3.92 -8.72
N ASP A 172 20.78 3.67 -9.31
CA ASP A 172 22.04 3.56 -8.57
C ASP A 172 22.41 4.86 -7.84
N GLU A 173 22.17 6.02 -8.47
CA GLU A 173 22.37 7.34 -7.85
C GLU A 173 21.48 7.51 -6.61
N HIS A 174 20.18 7.21 -6.71
CA HIS A 174 19.26 7.31 -5.56
C HIS A 174 19.59 6.31 -4.45
N MET A 175 19.87 5.05 -4.80
CA MET A 175 20.22 4.01 -3.82
C MET A 175 21.51 4.37 -3.06
N THR A 176 22.51 4.89 -3.78
CA THR A 176 23.75 5.37 -3.18
C THR A 176 23.49 6.53 -2.22
N ASN A 177 22.66 7.50 -2.62
CA ASN A 177 22.30 8.63 -1.76
C ASN A 177 21.54 8.18 -0.50
N TYR A 178 20.52 7.32 -0.62
CA TYR A 178 19.78 6.81 0.53
C TYR A 178 20.68 6.09 1.53
N ILE A 179 21.60 5.26 1.05
CA ILE A 179 22.56 4.56 1.90
C ILE A 179 23.51 5.55 2.60
N ALA A 180 24.04 6.52 1.86
CA ALA A 180 24.94 7.54 2.43
C ALA A 180 24.23 8.37 3.52
N THR A 181 23.01 8.86 3.24
CA THR A 181 22.19 9.60 4.21
C THR A 181 21.87 8.74 5.43
N LYS A 182 21.47 7.47 5.24
CA LYS A 182 21.18 6.58 6.36
C LYS A 182 22.39 6.35 7.25
N ARG A 183 23.59 6.19 6.67
CA ARG A 183 24.83 6.07 7.44
C ARG A 183 25.11 7.32 8.26
N GLU A 184 24.91 8.50 7.69
CA GLU A 184 25.08 9.77 8.39
C GLU A 184 24.10 9.91 9.57
N GLU A 185 22.83 9.55 9.37
CA GLU A 185 21.79 9.54 10.42
C GLU A 185 22.17 8.61 11.59
N ILE A 186 22.69 7.40 11.27
CA ILE A 186 23.16 6.43 12.26
C ILE A 186 24.34 7.00 13.05
N LEU A 187 25.31 7.62 12.38
CA LEU A 187 26.48 8.23 13.04
C LEU A 187 26.11 9.38 13.97
N LYS A 188 25.10 10.18 13.59
CA LYS A 188 24.61 11.30 14.43
C LYS A 188 23.72 10.85 15.58
N GLY A 189 23.26 9.58 15.60
CA GLY A 189 22.33 9.06 16.60
C GLY A 189 20.94 9.70 16.56
N VAL A 190 20.56 10.30 15.43
CA VAL A 190 19.37 11.17 15.30
C VAL A 190 18.08 10.38 15.07
N VAL A 191 18.14 9.13 14.61
CA VAL A 191 16.97 8.40 14.11
C VAL A 191 16.79 7.05 14.83
N GLN A 192 15.56 6.75 15.26
CA GLN A 192 15.21 5.39 15.65
C GLN A 192 15.21 4.48 14.41
N GLN A 193 16.10 3.49 14.42
CA GLN A 193 16.45 2.65 13.26
C GLN A 193 15.44 1.52 13.04
N HIS A 194 14.20 1.87 12.68
CA HIS A 194 13.17 0.86 12.44
C HIS A 194 12.94 0.55 10.96
N ASP A 195 13.52 1.35 10.05
CA ASP A 195 13.49 1.10 8.60
C ASP A 195 14.44 -0.05 8.20
N VAL A 196 14.23 -0.62 7.02
CA VAL A 196 14.98 -1.81 6.58
C VAL A 196 16.48 -1.53 6.49
N LEU A 197 16.89 -0.40 5.90
CA LEU A 197 18.31 -0.07 5.79
C LEU A 197 18.94 0.11 7.17
N GLY A 198 18.29 0.85 8.06
CA GLY A 198 18.73 1.03 9.45
C GLY A 198 18.90 -0.30 10.17
N LEU A 199 17.89 -1.17 10.10
CA LEU A 199 17.92 -2.50 10.71
C LEU A 199 18.98 -3.41 10.09
N TYR A 200 19.23 -3.32 8.77
CA TYR A 200 20.30 -4.09 8.11
C TYR A 200 21.67 -3.60 8.56
N MET A 201 21.90 -2.28 8.55
CA MET A 201 23.19 -1.67 8.91
C MET A 201 23.59 -1.94 10.37
N THR A 202 22.64 -2.22 11.26
CA THR A 202 22.91 -2.54 12.68
C THR A 202 22.58 -3.98 13.07
N SER A 203 22.30 -4.84 12.09
CA SER A 203 22.01 -6.25 12.32
C SER A 203 23.27 -7.04 12.64
N LYS A 204 23.31 -7.63 13.84
CA LYS A 204 24.32 -8.64 14.20
C LYS A 204 24.27 -9.87 13.30
N GLU A 205 23.07 -10.29 12.89
CA GLU A 205 22.91 -11.42 11.97
C GLU A 205 23.61 -11.15 10.64
N LEU A 206 23.54 -9.92 10.11
CA LEU A 206 24.28 -9.53 8.90
C LEU A 206 25.79 -9.45 9.16
N GLU A 207 26.19 -8.88 10.30
CA GLU A 207 27.60 -8.73 10.67
C GLU A 207 28.33 -10.07 10.81
N GLU A 208 27.68 -11.07 11.39
CA GLU A 208 28.24 -12.40 11.63
C GLU A 208 28.09 -13.34 10.41
N ASN A 209 27.27 -12.97 9.42
CA ASN A 209 27.03 -13.79 8.24
C ASN A 209 28.26 -13.83 7.32
N LYS A 210 28.70 -15.04 6.95
CA LYS A 210 29.83 -15.26 6.02
C LYS A 210 29.40 -15.41 4.56
N LEU A 211 28.12 -15.68 4.31
CA LEU A 211 27.56 -15.88 2.97
C LEU A 211 27.11 -14.56 2.34
N ILE A 212 26.75 -13.57 3.15
CA ILE A 212 26.31 -12.26 2.67
C ILE A 212 27.53 -11.32 2.56
N PRO A 213 27.79 -10.73 1.38
CA PRO A 213 28.85 -9.74 1.22
C PRO A 213 28.60 -8.53 2.11
N LYS A 214 29.65 -8.08 2.80
CA LYS A 214 29.63 -6.83 3.56
C LYS A 214 29.89 -5.68 2.61
N GLY A 215 28.99 -4.70 2.58
CA GLY A 215 29.19 -3.48 1.81
C GLY A 215 27.90 -2.89 1.26
N ASP A 216 28.03 -1.71 0.68
CA ASP A 216 26.88 -0.94 0.19
C ASP A 216 26.20 -1.64 -0.99
N GLN A 217 26.92 -2.43 -1.78
CA GLN A 217 26.30 -3.15 -2.91
C GLN A 217 25.19 -4.10 -2.44
N PHE A 218 25.42 -4.86 -1.36
CA PHE A 218 24.39 -5.74 -0.81
C PHE A 218 23.16 -4.95 -0.33
N LEU A 219 23.38 -3.78 0.28
CA LEU A 219 22.30 -2.91 0.74
C LEU A 219 21.51 -2.32 -0.44
N LYS A 220 22.20 -1.90 -1.52
CA LYS A 220 21.58 -1.43 -2.77
C LYS A 220 20.72 -2.52 -3.40
N ASP A 221 21.28 -3.72 -3.56
CA ASP A 221 20.60 -4.86 -4.19
C ASP A 221 19.36 -5.29 -3.39
N SER A 222 19.47 -5.29 -2.06
CA SER A 222 18.37 -5.60 -1.14
C SER A 222 17.27 -4.54 -1.18
N ALA A 223 17.65 -3.26 -1.08
CA ALA A 223 16.70 -2.14 -1.12
C ALA A 223 15.96 -2.10 -2.46
N MET A 224 16.69 -2.27 -3.57
CA MET A 224 16.12 -2.34 -4.91
C MET A 224 15.14 -3.53 -5.05
N SER A 225 15.51 -4.70 -4.53
CA SER A 225 14.63 -5.88 -4.53
C SER A 225 13.33 -5.62 -3.77
N PHE A 226 13.40 -5.06 -2.56
CA PHE A 226 12.19 -4.81 -1.76
C PHE A 226 11.34 -3.68 -2.31
N LEU A 227 11.96 -2.65 -2.90
CA LEU A 227 11.27 -1.55 -3.55
C LEU A 227 10.48 -2.05 -4.77
N PHE A 228 11.12 -2.86 -5.61
CA PHE A 228 10.49 -3.53 -6.75
C PHE A 228 9.32 -4.43 -6.30
N ALA A 229 9.53 -5.27 -5.28
CA ALA A 229 8.50 -6.20 -4.80
C ALA A 229 7.28 -5.49 -4.21
N GLY A 230 7.51 -4.47 -3.38
CA GLY A 230 6.47 -3.81 -2.61
C GLY A 230 5.62 -2.86 -3.45
N LYS A 231 6.25 -2.05 -4.32
CA LYS A 231 5.57 -0.97 -5.04
C LYS A 231 4.40 -1.47 -5.88
N ASP A 232 4.69 -2.33 -6.85
CA ASP A 232 3.70 -2.71 -7.86
C ASP A 232 2.62 -3.64 -7.29
N SER A 233 2.98 -4.49 -6.32
CA SER A 233 2.02 -5.42 -5.71
C SER A 233 1.01 -4.71 -4.82
N ILE A 234 1.43 -3.71 -4.04
CA ILE A 234 0.53 -2.91 -3.20
C ILE A 234 -0.34 -2.01 -4.08
N ALA A 235 0.25 -1.30 -5.05
CA ALA A 235 -0.47 -0.43 -5.96
C ALA A 235 -1.62 -1.18 -6.66
N ALA A 236 -1.30 -2.29 -7.34
CA ALA A 236 -2.30 -3.09 -8.02
C ALA A 236 -3.39 -3.62 -7.06
N THR A 237 -3.00 -4.09 -5.87
CA THR A 237 -3.98 -4.63 -4.91
C THR A 237 -4.97 -3.55 -4.45
N LEU A 238 -4.50 -2.34 -4.16
CA LEU A 238 -5.35 -1.22 -3.76
C LEU A 238 -6.25 -0.78 -4.91
N SER A 239 -5.71 -0.60 -6.13
CA SER A 239 -6.51 -0.22 -7.30
C SER A 239 -7.63 -1.24 -7.58
N TRP A 240 -7.32 -2.54 -7.56
CA TRP A 240 -8.33 -3.59 -7.70
C TRP A 240 -9.31 -3.61 -6.53
N PHE A 241 -8.84 -3.41 -5.29
CA PHE A 241 -9.72 -3.38 -4.13
C PHE A 241 -10.76 -2.27 -4.26
N PHE A 242 -10.34 -1.03 -4.48
CA PHE A 242 -11.27 0.10 -4.58
C PHE A 242 -12.19 -0.02 -5.80
N TRP A 243 -11.69 -0.44 -6.96
CA TRP A 243 -12.55 -0.71 -8.12
C TRP A 243 -13.59 -1.81 -7.83
N LEU A 244 -13.21 -2.86 -7.12
CA LEU A 244 -14.16 -3.91 -6.72
C LEU A 244 -15.18 -3.41 -5.70
N MET A 245 -14.82 -2.48 -4.81
CA MET A 245 -15.79 -1.89 -3.88
C MET A 245 -16.81 -1.03 -4.61
N THR A 246 -16.38 -0.19 -5.57
CA THR A 246 -17.31 0.64 -6.36
C THR A 246 -18.30 -0.20 -7.16
N GLU A 247 -17.87 -1.37 -7.65
CA GLU A 247 -18.74 -2.32 -8.38
C GLU A 247 -19.60 -3.20 -7.46
N ASN A 248 -19.33 -3.24 -6.15
CA ASN A 248 -20.03 -4.12 -5.19
C ASN A 248 -20.44 -3.39 -3.89
N PRO A 249 -21.39 -2.44 -3.92
CA PRO A 249 -21.78 -1.62 -2.75
C PRO A 249 -22.28 -2.43 -1.54
N ARG A 250 -22.81 -3.63 -1.77
CA ARG A 250 -23.22 -4.53 -0.68
C ARG A 250 -22.03 -5.04 0.12
N GLU A 251 -20.92 -5.36 -0.55
CA GLU A 251 -19.69 -5.81 0.11
C GLU A 251 -19.01 -4.66 0.83
N GLU A 252 -19.01 -3.48 0.22
CA GLU A 252 -18.56 -2.23 0.86
C GLU A 252 -19.33 -1.97 2.16
N ALA A 253 -20.68 -1.99 2.12
CA ALA A 253 -21.52 -1.76 3.30
C ALA A 253 -21.21 -2.74 4.45
N LYS A 254 -20.93 -4.00 4.14
CA LYS A 254 -20.53 -5.00 5.15
C LYS A 254 -19.17 -4.68 5.78
N ILE A 255 -18.20 -4.25 4.97
CA ILE A 255 -16.88 -3.84 5.47
C ILE A 255 -17.03 -2.62 6.37
N LEU A 256 -17.80 -1.61 5.96
CA LEU A 256 -18.06 -0.41 6.74
C LEU A 256 -18.77 -0.73 8.07
N GLU A 257 -19.80 -1.58 8.04
CA GLU A 257 -20.46 -2.07 9.26
C GLU A 257 -19.44 -2.78 10.18
N GLU A 258 -18.56 -3.58 9.59
CA GLU A 258 -17.52 -4.26 10.36
C GLU A 258 -16.54 -3.29 11.03
N LEU A 259 -16.10 -2.27 10.30
CA LEU A 259 -15.19 -1.24 10.81
C LEU A 259 -15.86 -0.42 11.93
N LYS A 260 -17.12 -0.01 11.76
CA LYS A 260 -17.90 0.69 12.81
C LYS A 260 -17.98 -0.12 14.09
N LEU A 261 -18.25 -1.43 13.98
CA LEU A 261 -18.29 -2.33 15.14
C LEU A 261 -16.92 -2.45 15.83
N LEU A 262 -15.84 -2.53 15.07
CA LEU A 262 -14.48 -2.61 15.62
C LEU A 262 -14.07 -1.30 16.29
N TYR A 263 -14.43 -0.16 15.72
CA TYR A 263 -14.20 1.17 16.29
C TYR A 263 -14.95 1.33 17.61
N ASN A 264 -16.25 1.04 17.62
CA ASN A 264 -17.07 1.06 18.82
C ASN A 264 -16.56 0.08 19.87
N THR A 265 -16.13 -1.12 19.47
CA THR A 265 -15.52 -2.10 20.38
C THR A 265 -14.19 -1.59 20.94
N LYS A 266 -13.37 -0.88 20.16
CA LYS A 266 -12.11 -0.29 20.63
C LYS A 266 -12.35 0.85 21.62
N LEU A 267 -13.34 1.72 21.37
CA LEU A 267 -13.80 2.74 22.31
C LEU A 267 -14.38 2.12 23.60
N ILE A 268 -15.18 1.06 23.46
CA ILE A 268 -15.74 0.31 24.59
C ILE A 268 -14.63 -0.42 25.35
N MET A 269 -13.67 -1.07 24.69
CA MET A 269 -12.52 -1.74 25.34
C MET A 269 -11.56 -0.76 26.02
N MET A 270 -11.44 0.46 25.49
CA MET A 270 -10.75 1.57 26.16
C MET A 270 -11.54 2.11 27.37
N SER A 271 -12.85 1.85 27.42
CA SER A 271 -13.74 2.26 28.52
C SER A 271 -14.14 1.11 29.48
N ASN A 272 -14.01 -0.16 29.12
CA ASN A 272 -14.29 -1.36 29.93
C ASN A 272 -14.01 -2.69 29.17
N ASN A 273 -13.40 -3.63 29.88
CA ASN A 273 -13.21 -5.03 29.47
C ASN A 273 -14.57 -5.77 29.39
N ASN A 274 -14.99 -6.25 28.20
CA ASN A 274 -15.39 -7.65 27.93
C ASN A 274 -16.31 -7.82 26.69
N ASN A 275 -15.84 -8.73 25.82
CA ASN A 275 -16.54 -9.75 25.03
C ASN A 275 -17.48 -9.46 23.84
N LYS A 276 -17.43 -10.45 22.94
CA LYS A 276 -17.80 -10.52 21.52
C LYS A 276 -19.23 -10.99 21.25
N GLY A 277 -19.73 -10.65 20.06
CA GLY A 277 -20.68 -11.47 19.29
C GLY A 277 -20.76 -11.00 17.83
N ARG A 278 -20.77 -11.94 16.86
CA ARG A 278 -21.14 -11.67 15.46
C ARG A 278 -21.90 -12.86 14.88
N GLY A 279 -23.02 -12.56 14.23
CA GLY A 279 -23.81 -13.48 13.41
C GLY A 279 -23.37 -13.41 11.94
N GLY A 280 -23.64 -14.49 11.20
CA GLY A 280 -23.37 -14.59 9.76
C GLY A 280 -24.63 -14.87 8.96
N VAL A 281 -24.59 -14.64 7.64
CA VAL A 281 -25.60 -15.07 6.66
C VAL A 281 -25.00 -15.24 5.24
N GLY A 282 -25.26 -16.41 4.63
CA GLY A 282 -25.94 -16.61 3.32
C GLY A 282 -25.26 -16.27 1.97
N GLU A 283 -25.32 -17.25 1.06
CA GLU A 283 -24.72 -17.33 -0.29
C GLU A 283 -25.43 -16.55 -1.42
N GLY A 284 -24.64 -16.12 -2.41
CA GLY A 284 -25.00 -16.27 -3.84
C GLY A 284 -24.80 -15.05 -4.76
N SER A 285 -23.70 -15.01 -5.53
CA SER A 285 -23.64 -14.81 -7.00
C SER A 285 -22.17 -14.81 -7.48
N LEU A 286 -21.91 -14.86 -8.78
CA LEU A 286 -20.58 -14.85 -9.43
C LEU A 286 -19.76 -13.54 -9.25
N GLY A 287 -20.16 -12.66 -8.32
CA GLY A 287 -19.45 -11.45 -7.92
C GLY A 287 -18.40 -11.67 -6.85
N VAL A 288 -17.72 -10.61 -6.43
CA VAL A 288 -16.78 -10.65 -5.29
C VAL A 288 -17.58 -11.02 -4.05
N GLN A 289 -17.37 -12.22 -3.54
CA GLN A 289 -17.96 -12.68 -2.28
C GLN A 289 -16.84 -12.85 -1.25
N ALA A 290 -16.70 -11.93 -0.31
CA ALA A 290 -15.65 -12.01 0.71
C ALA A 290 -15.85 -13.24 1.63
N GLU A 291 -17.11 -13.62 1.88
CA GLU A 291 -17.52 -14.69 2.77
C GLU A 291 -17.12 -16.07 2.27
N ARG A 292 -16.82 -16.23 0.97
CA ARG A 292 -16.31 -17.50 0.43
C ARG A 292 -15.01 -17.96 1.11
N TRP A 293 -14.30 -17.02 1.73
CA TRP A 293 -13.07 -17.27 2.48
C TRP A 293 -13.32 -17.52 3.97
N ILE A 294 -14.55 -17.38 4.44
CA ILE A 294 -14.95 -17.57 5.83
C ILE A 294 -15.68 -18.91 5.94
N ASP A 295 -15.28 -19.71 6.91
CA ASP A 295 -15.94 -20.94 7.25
C ASP A 295 -17.27 -20.63 7.96
N GLY A 296 -18.39 -21.07 7.39
CA GLY A 296 -19.73 -20.72 7.86
C GLY A 296 -20.07 -21.21 9.27
N GLU A 297 -19.39 -22.26 9.76
CA GLU A 297 -19.60 -22.79 11.10
C GLU A 297 -18.73 -22.10 12.15
N SER A 298 -17.45 -21.87 11.84
CA SER A 298 -16.48 -21.32 12.80
C SER A 298 -16.36 -19.79 12.75
N GLY A 299 -16.84 -19.15 11.69
CA GLY A 299 -16.62 -17.72 11.43
C GLY A 299 -15.15 -17.33 11.23
N LYS A 300 -14.25 -18.32 11.10
CA LYS A 300 -12.81 -18.13 10.87
C LYS A 300 -12.49 -18.26 9.40
N LEU A 301 -11.31 -17.80 9.00
CA LEU A 301 -10.84 -18.02 7.63
C LEU A 301 -10.75 -19.53 7.32
N SER A 302 -11.38 -19.93 6.22
CA SER A 302 -11.40 -21.31 5.74
C SER A 302 -10.00 -21.75 5.32
N ALA A 303 -9.37 -22.61 6.12
CA ALA A 303 -8.07 -23.19 5.81
C ALA A 303 -8.09 -23.95 4.47
N VAL A 304 -9.22 -24.59 4.15
CA VAL A 304 -9.42 -25.31 2.88
C VAL A 304 -9.37 -24.36 1.70
N GLN A 305 -10.11 -23.25 1.73
CA GLN A 305 -10.12 -22.30 0.61
C GLN A 305 -8.79 -21.56 0.50
N LEU A 306 -8.23 -21.10 1.62
CA LEU A 306 -6.92 -20.45 1.64
C LEU A 306 -5.80 -21.35 1.11
N SER A 307 -5.87 -22.66 1.34
CA SER A 307 -4.87 -23.61 0.82
C SER A 307 -4.87 -23.75 -0.71
N LYS A 308 -5.91 -23.26 -1.40
CA LYS A 308 -6.00 -23.22 -2.86
C LYS A 308 -5.41 -21.93 -3.45
N LEU A 309 -5.16 -20.92 -2.63
CA LEU A 309 -4.66 -19.62 -3.05
C LEU A 309 -3.13 -19.57 -2.94
N PHE A 310 -2.47 -19.23 -4.06
CA PHE A 310 -1.02 -19.10 -4.14
C PHE A 310 -0.59 -17.65 -4.42
N ALA A 311 -1.40 -16.66 -4.03
CA ALA A 311 -1.11 -15.23 -4.25
C ALA A 311 0.24 -14.79 -3.66
N PHE A 312 0.66 -15.42 -2.56
CA PHE A 312 1.97 -15.21 -1.93
C PHE A 312 2.94 -16.38 -2.19
N ASN A 313 2.69 -17.20 -3.21
CA ASN A 313 3.42 -18.43 -3.52
C ASN A 313 3.42 -19.46 -2.36
N VAL A 314 4.15 -20.57 -2.50
CA VAL A 314 4.25 -21.65 -1.50
C VAL A 314 5.69 -22.17 -1.37
N GLY A 315 5.92 -22.98 -0.35
CA GLY A 315 7.22 -23.60 -0.09
C GLY A 315 8.30 -22.57 0.24
N PRO A 316 9.59 -22.85 -0.03
CA PRO A 316 10.68 -21.92 0.27
C PRO A 316 10.54 -20.54 -0.38
N ARG A 317 9.86 -20.42 -1.54
CA ARG A 317 9.64 -19.16 -2.26
C ARG A 317 8.39 -18.39 -1.84
N ASN A 318 7.76 -18.73 -0.71
CA ASN A 318 6.66 -17.94 -0.17
C ASN A 318 7.08 -16.46 0.05
N CYS A 319 6.13 -15.54 -0.11
CA CYS A 319 6.40 -14.12 0.01
C CYS A 319 6.72 -13.73 1.46
N ILE A 320 7.89 -13.14 1.67
CA ILE A 320 8.33 -12.62 2.97
C ILE A 320 7.54 -11.38 3.39
N GLY A 321 7.04 -10.60 2.42
CA GLY A 321 6.27 -9.39 2.64
C GLY A 321 4.79 -9.64 2.90
N ARG A 322 4.33 -10.89 2.98
CA ARG A 322 2.90 -11.25 3.11
C ARG A 322 2.22 -10.55 4.29
N GLU A 323 2.79 -10.69 5.48
CA GLU A 323 2.19 -10.12 6.68
C GLU A 323 2.23 -8.59 6.65
N MET A 324 3.31 -8.00 6.16
CA MET A 324 3.45 -6.56 5.96
C MET A 324 2.41 -6.02 4.96
N ALA A 325 2.17 -6.73 3.86
CA ALA A 325 1.18 -6.36 2.86
C ALA A 325 -0.24 -6.39 3.46
N PHE A 326 -0.59 -7.46 4.19
CA PHE A 326 -1.88 -7.50 4.89
C PHE A 326 -2.01 -6.42 5.97
N THR A 327 -0.94 -6.09 6.69
CA THR A 327 -0.95 -4.99 7.65
C THR A 327 -1.24 -3.67 6.95
N GLN A 328 -0.51 -3.33 5.88
CA GLN A 328 -0.76 -2.10 5.12
C GLN A 328 -2.20 -2.04 4.61
N LEU A 329 -2.64 -3.05 3.85
CA LEU A 329 -4.00 -3.09 3.28
C LEU A 329 -5.10 -2.89 4.35
N LYS A 330 -4.95 -3.49 5.53
CA LYS A 330 -5.92 -3.33 6.61
C LYS A 330 -5.90 -1.94 7.24
N MET A 331 -4.70 -1.39 7.44
CA MET A 331 -4.55 -0.04 8.00
C MET A 331 -5.09 0.99 7.01
N ASP A 332 -4.73 0.88 5.73
CA ASP A 332 -5.13 1.80 4.68
C ASP A 332 -6.66 1.87 4.56
N VAL A 333 -7.33 0.70 4.51
CA VAL A 333 -8.80 0.62 4.45
C VAL A 333 -9.47 1.15 5.72
N MET A 334 -8.93 0.83 6.89
CA MET A 334 -9.50 1.27 8.17
C MET A 334 -9.35 2.79 8.36
N ASP A 335 -8.19 3.34 8.02
CA ASP A 335 -7.89 4.76 8.24
C ASP A 335 -8.64 5.65 7.24
N VAL A 336 -8.79 5.23 5.97
CA VAL A 336 -9.61 5.96 4.98
C VAL A 336 -11.05 6.12 5.48
N HIS A 337 -11.64 5.07 6.07
CA HIS A 337 -12.99 5.17 6.62
C HIS A 337 -13.07 6.09 7.86
N ASN A 338 -12.11 5.97 8.79
CA ASN A 338 -12.12 6.77 10.02
C ASN A 338 -12.02 8.28 9.74
N VAL A 339 -11.27 8.68 8.71
CA VAL A 339 -11.17 10.10 8.36
C VAL A 339 -12.44 10.60 7.67
N GLY A 340 -13.10 9.77 6.83
CA GLY A 340 -14.40 10.10 6.24
C GLY A 340 -15.54 10.27 7.27
N GLU A 341 -15.58 9.48 8.34
CA GLU A 341 -16.59 9.72 9.41
C GLU A 341 -16.30 11.00 10.22
N ALA A 342 -15.03 11.41 10.37
CA ALA A 342 -14.68 12.65 11.04
C ALA A 342 -15.12 13.88 10.25
N SER A 343 -14.97 13.86 8.92
CA SER A 343 -15.46 14.93 8.04
C SER A 343 -16.99 15.02 7.99
N ASP A 344 -17.68 13.87 7.93
CA ASP A 344 -19.15 13.82 7.94
C ASP A 344 -19.74 14.27 9.30
N GLY A 345 -19.05 13.94 10.40
CA GLY A 345 -19.44 14.34 11.75
C GLY A 345 -19.30 15.83 12.03
N GLU A 346 -18.32 16.51 11.42
CA GLU A 346 -18.19 17.97 11.49
C GLU A 346 -19.27 18.66 10.63
N MET A 347 -19.61 18.11 9.46
CA MET A 347 -20.71 18.62 8.61
C MET A 347 -22.11 18.44 9.24
N GLY A 348 -22.30 17.43 10.10
CA GLY A 348 -23.56 17.22 10.83
C GLY A 348 -23.82 18.18 12.01
N SER A 349 -22.87 19.06 12.33
CA SER A 349 -22.93 19.97 13.49
C SER A 349 -23.32 21.42 13.18
N THR A 350 -23.46 21.78 11.90
CA THR A 350 -23.82 23.15 11.46
C THR A 350 -25.26 23.33 10.98
N GLU A 351 -26.10 22.29 10.94
CA GLU A 351 -27.55 22.43 10.74
C GLU A 351 -28.35 21.98 11.96
N LYS A 352 -28.36 22.82 13.00
CA LYS A 352 -29.43 22.87 14.02
C LYS A 352 -29.25 24.10 14.92
N VAL A 353 -29.35 25.28 14.34
CA VAL A 353 -29.63 26.50 15.12
C VAL A 353 -30.84 27.20 14.50
N GLY A 354 -31.94 27.19 15.25
CA GLY A 354 -33.02 28.16 15.06
C GLY A 354 -34.41 27.58 14.81
N MET A 355 -35.00 26.89 15.78
CA MET A 355 -36.42 27.11 16.11
C MET A 355 -36.81 26.42 17.43
N GLY A 356 -36.89 27.22 18.48
CA GLY A 356 -37.50 26.91 19.77
C GLY A 356 -37.86 28.26 20.41
N THR A 357 -39.08 28.73 20.17
CA THR A 357 -40.16 28.83 21.16
C THR A 357 -39.89 29.83 22.27
N ASP A 358 -40.51 31.01 22.16
CA ASP A 358 -40.96 31.76 23.34
C ASP A 358 -42.48 31.93 23.24
N GLU A 359 -43.18 31.25 24.14
CA GLU A 359 -44.54 31.58 24.53
C GLU A 359 -44.47 32.74 25.54
N THR A 360 -45.32 33.75 25.41
CA THR A 360 -46.10 34.26 26.54
C THR A 360 -47.26 35.16 26.10
N GLU A 361 -48.40 34.80 26.67
CA GLU A 361 -49.75 35.37 26.75
C GLU A 361 -49.99 36.90 26.74
N SER A 362 -51.16 37.22 26.15
CA SER A 362 -52.24 38.10 26.66
C SER A 362 -52.14 39.63 26.51
N ALA A 363 -53.05 40.21 25.70
CA ALA A 363 -54.25 40.91 26.18
C ALA A 363 -54.93 41.77 25.07
N GLU A 364 -56.26 41.76 25.07
CA GLU A 364 -57.17 42.58 24.27
C GLU A 364 -56.98 44.11 24.47
N LYS A 365 -57.17 44.91 23.40
CA LYS A 365 -58.26 45.91 23.25
C LYS A 365 -57.96 46.97 22.16
N GLY A 366 -58.86 47.03 21.18
CA GLY A 366 -59.58 48.27 20.80
C GLY A 366 -58.89 49.38 19.99
N GLY A 367 -59.46 49.66 18.81
CA GLY A 367 -59.71 51.03 18.35
C GLY A 367 -59.07 51.46 17.01
N MET A 368 -59.95 51.77 16.03
CA MET A 368 -59.94 52.88 15.04
C MET A 368 -58.58 53.48 14.59
N SER A 369 -58.30 53.82 13.33
CA SER A 369 -59.11 54.15 12.14
C SER A 369 -58.15 54.60 11.02
N MET A 370 -58.55 54.47 9.74
CA MET A 370 -58.26 55.39 8.59
C MET A 370 -56.76 55.61 8.20
N ASP A 371 -56.30 55.62 6.95
CA ASP A 371 -56.89 56.04 5.66
C ASP A 371 -56.19 55.37 4.46
N ALA A 372 -56.86 55.50 3.32
CA ALA A 372 -56.54 55.01 1.99
C ALA A 372 -55.49 55.85 1.23
N ASP A 373 -54.98 55.25 0.15
CA ASP A 373 -54.67 55.80 -1.21
C ASP A 373 -53.37 55.18 -1.74
N SER A 374 -53.41 54.22 -2.67
CA SER A 374 -53.78 54.26 -4.10
C SER A 374 -52.56 54.49 -5.01
N ALA A 375 -52.37 53.52 -5.90
CA ALA A 375 -51.90 53.66 -7.29
C ALA A 375 -50.42 53.99 -7.58
N ASP A 376 -49.72 52.94 -8.03
CA ASP A 376 -48.87 52.83 -9.24
C ASP A 376 -49.28 53.74 -10.44
N PRO A 377 -48.54 53.76 -11.59
CA PRO A 377 -47.14 53.36 -11.85
C PRO A 377 -46.37 54.35 -12.77
N GLU A 378 -45.05 54.20 -12.87
CA GLU A 378 -44.30 54.07 -14.14
C GLU A 378 -42.87 53.56 -13.90
#